data_AF-A0A7J4B3Y9-F1
#
_entry.id   AF-A0A7J4B3Y9-F1
#
_cell.length_a   1.000
_cell.length_b   1.000
_cell.length_c   1.000
_cell.angle_alpha   90.00
_cell.angle_beta   90.00
_cell.angle_gamma   90.00
#
_symmetry.space_group_name_H-M   'P 1'
#
loop_
_entity.id
_entity.type
_entity.pdbx_description
1 polymer ?
#
loop_
_entity_poly.entity_id
_entity_poly.type
_entity_poly.pdbx_seq_one_letter_code
_entity_poly.pdbx_strand_id
1 'polypeptide(L)'
;VAFFCQQAVEKALKALYQEKKKDVAPSTHSLVFLGHEVGIPSKYVFFLKNLSTDFIAARYPDVFEEVPYKQYVKEVVEDYLKYAEEVLQWVKSELKKQ
;
A
#
# COMPACT_ATOMS: atom_id res chain seq x y z
N VAL A 1 4.75 11.72 3.58
CA VAL A 1 3.60 10.90 4.09
C VAL A 1 3.33 9.69 3.22
N ALA A 2 3.11 9.85 1.91
CA ALA A 2 2.85 8.74 0.99
C ALA A 2 3.90 7.61 1.05
N PHE A 3 5.20 7.94 1.09
CA PHE A 3 6.29 6.96 1.26
C PHE A 3 6.11 6.07 2.51
N PHE A 4 5.83 6.68 3.67
CA PHE A 4 5.64 5.93 4.91
C PHE A 4 4.33 5.13 4.90
N CYS A 5 3.26 5.64 4.29
CA CYS A 5 2.02 4.91 4.09
C CYS A 5 2.26 3.66 3.23
N GLN A 6 3.00 3.80 2.12
CA GLN A 6 3.37 2.70 1.24
C GLN A 6 4.15 1.64 2.02
N GLN A 7 5.20 2.03 2.75
CA GLN A 7 6.02 1.10 3.52
C GLN A 7 5.25 0.40 4.64
N ALA A 8 4.35 1.11 5.33
CA ALA A 8 3.50 0.54 6.37
C ALA A 8 2.56 -0.51 5.80
N VAL A 9 1.86 -0.18 4.70
CA VAL A 9 0.96 -1.11 4.01
C VAL A 9 1.72 -2.32 3.46
N GLU A 10 2.90 -2.11 2.84
CA GLU A 10 3.73 -3.20 2.31
C GLU A 10 4.10 -4.21 3.40
N LYS A 11 4.64 -3.72 4.52
CA LYS A 11 5.08 -4.59 5.63
C LYS A 11 3.91 -5.35 6.25
N ALA A 12 2.75 -4.71 6.37
CA ALA A 12 1.55 -5.37 6.90
C ALA A 12 1.04 -6.46 5.96
N LEU A 13 0.95 -6.21 4.66
CA LEU A 13 0.56 -7.22 3.68
C LEU A 13 1.57 -8.38 3.63
N LYS A 14 2.87 -8.10 3.72
CA LYS A 14 3.91 -9.14 3.81
C LYS A 14 3.82 -9.98 5.08
N ALA A 15 3.45 -9.37 6.21
CA ALA A 15 3.21 -10.11 7.45
C ALA A 15 2.01 -11.06 7.30
N LEU A 16 0.90 -10.56 6.72
CA LEU A 16 -0.28 -11.39 6.47
C LEU A 16 -0.01 -12.50 5.45
N TYR A 17 0.78 -12.22 4.41
CA TYR A 17 1.22 -13.22 3.44
C TYR A 17 1.94 -14.37 4.13
N GLN A 18 2.96 -14.05 4.94
CA GLN A 18 3.73 -15.05 5.67
C GLN A 18 2.85 -15.88 6.59
N GLU A 19 1.88 -15.24 7.25
CA GLU A 19 0.97 -15.96 8.14
C GLU A 19 -0.02 -16.85 7.40
N LYS A 20 -0.62 -16.38 6.29
CA LYS A 20 -1.59 -17.16 5.51
C LYS A 20 -0.95 -18.29 4.70
N LYS A 21 0.22 -18.04 4.12
CA LYS A 21 0.90 -18.97 3.20
C LYS A 21 1.93 -19.85 3.91
N LYS A 22 2.32 -19.50 5.14
CA LYS A 22 3.40 -20.14 5.90
C LYS A 22 4.72 -20.22 5.11
N ASP A 23 4.98 -19.17 4.33
CA ASP A 23 6.14 -19.04 3.43
C ASP A 23 6.67 -17.60 3.44
N VAL A 24 7.92 -17.40 3.06
CA VAL A 24 8.58 -16.10 3.02
C VAL A 24 7.88 -15.19 2.02
N ALA A 25 7.60 -13.95 2.42
CA ALA A 25 6.98 -12.99 1.52
C ALA A 25 7.92 -12.69 0.33
N PRO A 26 7.40 -12.63 -0.90
CA PRO A 26 8.21 -12.38 -2.09
C PRO A 26 8.92 -11.02 -2.02
N SER A 27 10.10 -10.96 -2.63
CA SER A 27 10.92 -9.74 -2.72
C SER A 27 10.35 -8.76 -3.77
N THR A 28 9.11 -8.29 -3.55
CA THR A 28 8.40 -7.32 -4.37
C THR A 28 7.90 -6.15 -3.53
N HIS A 29 7.75 -5.00 -4.17
CA HIS A 29 7.13 -3.79 -3.60
C HIS A 29 5.72 -3.53 -4.18
N SER A 30 5.22 -4.42 -5.05
CA SER A 30 3.90 -4.29 -5.64
C SER A 30 2.83 -4.56 -4.58
N LEU A 31 2.20 -3.48 -4.09
CA LEU A 31 1.11 -3.59 -3.12
C LEU A 31 -0.09 -4.33 -3.71
N VAL A 32 -0.39 -4.10 -4.99
CA VAL A 32 -1.49 -4.77 -5.69
C VAL A 32 -1.27 -6.28 -5.73
N PHE A 33 -0.05 -6.73 -6.05
CA PHE A 33 0.29 -8.14 -6.04
C PHE A 33 0.17 -8.74 -4.64
N LEU A 34 0.78 -8.10 -3.63
CA LEU A 34 0.72 -8.58 -2.25
C LEU A 34 -0.73 -8.64 -1.73
N GLY A 35 -1.52 -7.60 -2.02
CA GLY A 35 -2.94 -7.52 -1.67
C GLY A 35 -3.77 -8.64 -2.29
N HIS A 36 -3.52 -8.95 -3.57
CA HIS A 36 -4.16 -10.07 -4.24
C HIS A 36 -3.83 -11.41 -3.55
N GLU A 37 -2.55 -11.65 -3.25
CA GLU A 37 -2.10 -12.90 -2.61
C GLU A 37 -2.69 -13.15 -1.22
N VAL A 38 -3.04 -12.09 -0.49
CA VAL A 38 -3.67 -12.19 0.85
C VAL A 38 -5.20 -12.10 0.82
N GLY A 39 -5.81 -11.94 -0.36
CA GLY A 39 -7.26 -11.82 -0.52
C GLY A 39 -7.83 -10.50 0.01
N ILE A 40 -7.15 -9.38 -0.25
CA ILE A 40 -7.63 -8.06 0.20
C ILE A 40 -9.00 -7.70 -0.41
N PRO A 41 -9.90 -7.06 0.34
CA PRO A 41 -11.16 -6.56 -0.22
C PRO A 41 -10.94 -5.65 -1.43
N SER A 42 -11.75 -5.84 -2.47
CA SER A 42 -11.66 -5.12 -3.76
C SER A 42 -11.69 -3.60 -3.61
N LYS A 43 -12.39 -3.08 -2.58
CA LYS A 43 -12.44 -1.64 -2.27
C LYS A 43 -11.07 -1.00 -2.02
N TYR A 44 -10.06 -1.78 -1.63
CA TYR A 44 -8.71 -1.28 -1.37
C TYR A 44 -7.79 -1.33 -2.60
N VAL A 45 -8.17 -2.06 -3.66
CA VAL A 45 -7.29 -2.28 -4.83
C VAL A 45 -6.91 -0.98 -5.52
N PHE A 46 -7.87 -0.06 -5.67
CA PHE A 46 -7.62 1.25 -6.28
C PHE A 46 -6.62 2.08 -5.44
N PHE A 47 -6.78 2.07 -4.11
CA PHE A 47 -5.85 2.71 -3.20
C PHE A 47 -4.44 2.13 -3.30
N LEU A 48 -4.30 0.79 -3.29
CA LEU A 48 -3.00 0.13 -3.43
C LEU A 48 -2.30 0.49 -4.75
N LYS A 49 -3.07 0.63 -5.83
CA LYS A 49 -2.55 1.07 -7.13
C LYS A 49 -2.04 2.51 -7.07
N ASN A 50 -2.85 3.45 -6.59
CA ASN A 50 -2.47 4.87 -6.51
C ASN A 50 -1.26 5.09 -5.61
N LEU A 51 -1.25 4.44 -4.43
CA LEU A 51 -0.14 4.54 -3.49
C LEU A 51 1.17 3.97 -4.07
N SER A 52 1.09 2.96 -4.94
CA SER A 52 2.26 2.42 -5.65
C SER A 52 2.76 3.36 -6.75
N THR A 53 1.86 3.96 -7.52
CA THR A 53 2.19 4.92 -8.59
C THR A 53 2.82 6.19 -8.02
N ASP A 54 2.25 6.74 -6.96
CA ASP A 54 2.75 7.96 -6.31
C ASP A 54 4.08 7.74 -5.60
N PHE A 55 4.34 6.52 -5.12
CA PHE A 55 5.65 6.13 -4.58
C PHE A 55 6.74 6.06 -5.66
N ILE A 56 6.39 5.73 -6.90
CA ILE A 56 7.31 5.78 -8.03
C ILE A 56 7.53 7.22 -8.45
N ALA A 57 6.46 8.02 -8.57
CA ALA A 57 6.53 9.42 -8.98
C ALA A 57 7.25 10.32 -7.96
N ALA A 58 7.14 10.03 -6.66
CA ALA A 58 7.90 10.72 -5.64
C ALA A 58 9.41 10.40 -5.64
N ARG A 59 9.82 9.25 -6.20
CA ARG A 59 11.23 8.80 -6.22
C ARG A 59 11.94 9.08 -7.54
N TYR A 60 11.19 9.18 -8.64
CA TYR A 60 11.72 9.44 -9.98
C TYR A 60 10.96 10.61 -10.62
N PRO A 61 11.13 11.84 -10.10
CA PRO A 61 10.40 13.01 -10.61
C PRO A 61 10.77 13.36 -12.06
N ASP A 62 11.89 12.84 -12.56
CA ASP A 62 12.42 12.94 -13.92
C ASP A 62 11.68 12.08 -14.95
N VAL A 63 10.94 11.06 -14.51
CA VAL A 63 10.16 10.15 -15.37
C VAL A 63 8.74 10.67 -15.62
N PHE A 64 8.31 11.68 -14.88
CA PHE A 64 7.00 12.29 -14.98
C PHE A 64 7.16 13.72 -15.53
N GLU A 65 6.58 14.02 -16.70
CA GLU A 65 6.65 15.36 -17.33
C GLU A 65 6.16 16.49 -16.41
N GLU A 66 5.25 16.17 -15.49
CA GLU A 66 4.83 17.03 -14.40
C GLU A 66 5.23 16.40 -13.06
N VAL A 67 6.17 17.02 -12.35
CA VAL A 67 6.55 16.61 -10.99
C VAL A 67 5.30 16.71 -10.09
N PRO A 68 4.79 15.60 -9.52
CA PRO A 68 3.52 15.60 -8.78
C PRO A 68 3.58 16.35 -7.45
N TYR A 69 4.73 16.95 -7.09
CA TYR A 69 4.86 17.75 -5.86
C TYR A 69 3.82 18.88 -5.79
N LYS A 70 3.40 19.44 -6.94
CA LYS A 70 2.35 20.47 -7.01
C LYS A 70 0.91 19.93 -6.89
N GLN A 71 0.70 18.62 -7.02
CA GLN A 71 -0.61 17.97 -6.91
C GLN A 71 -0.80 17.16 -5.63
N TYR A 72 0.17 17.18 -4.69
CA TYR A 72 -0.07 16.75 -3.30
C TYR A 72 -0.95 17.79 -2.60
N VAL A 73 -2.20 17.89 -3.02
CA VAL A 73 -3.23 18.64 -2.31
C VAL A 73 -3.44 17.93 -0.98
N LYS A 74 -3.62 18.71 0.10
CA LYS A 74 -3.74 18.20 1.47
C LYS A 74 -4.75 17.05 1.59
N GLU A 75 -5.82 17.11 0.81
CA GLU A 75 -6.85 16.07 0.72
C GLU A 75 -6.30 14.69 0.31
N VAL A 76 -5.37 14.63 -0.66
CA VAL A 76 -4.76 13.37 -1.14
C VAL A 76 -3.93 12.72 -0.03
N VAL A 77 -3.23 13.54 0.76
CA VAL A 77 -2.40 13.06 1.88
C VAL A 77 -3.26 12.52 3.02
N GLU A 78 -4.38 13.19 3.32
CA GLU A 78 -5.35 12.76 4.32
C GLU A 78 -6.02 11.43 3.92
N ASP A 79 -6.41 11.30 2.65
CA ASP A 79 -6.95 10.04 2.11
C ASP A 79 -5.93 8.90 2.20
N TYR A 80 -4.65 9.15 1.92
CA TYR A 80 -3.62 8.11 2.03
C TYR A 80 -3.41 7.61 3.44
N LEU A 81 -3.41 8.51 4.43
CA LEU A 81 -3.34 8.11 5.83
C LEU A 81 -4.56 7.28 6.22
N LYS A 82 -5.76 7.76 5.89
CA LYS A 82 -7.02 7.07 6.19
C LYS A 82 -7.05 5.66 5.60
N TYR A 83 -6.80 5.52 4.30
CA TYR A 83 -6.83 4.21 3.65
C TYR A 83 -5.69 3.29 4.10
N ALA A 84 -4.50 3.83 4.40
CA ALA A 84 -3.41 3.04 4.98
C ALA A 84 -3.82 2.48 6.35
N GLU A 85 -4.42 3.30 7.21
CA GLU A 85 -4.94 2.85 8.51
C GLU A 85 -6.02 1.78 8.35
N GLU A 86 -6.97 1.97 7.43
CA GLU A 86 -8.00 0.97 7.15
C GLU A 86 -7.41 -0.39 6.72
N VAL A 87 -6.42 -0.38 5.82
CA VAL A 87 -5.73 -1.61 5.39
C VAL A 87 -4.99 -2.25 6.55
N LEU A 88 -4.31 -1.46 7.40
CA LEU A 88 -3.63 -1.97 8.59
C LEU A 88 -4.61 -2.61 9.58
N GLN A 89 -5.78 -2.00 9.81
CA GLN A 89 -6.81 -2.57 10.67
C GLN A 89 -7.40 -3.85 10.08
N TRP A 90 -7.63 -3.88 8.77
CA TRP A 90 -8.07 -5.09 8.08
C TRP A 90 -7.03 -6.22 8.25
N VAL A 91 -5.75 -5.96 8.00
CA VAL A 91 -4.67 -6.95 8.21
C VAL A 91 -4.66 -7.45 9.65
N LYS A 92 -4.72 -6.55 10.64
CA LYS A 92 -4.79 -6.95 12.05
C LYS A 92 -6.00 -7.83 12.36
N SER A 93 -7.15 -7.55 11.75
CA SER A 93 -8.35 -8.36 11.91
C SER A 93 -8.19 -9.75 11.31
N GLU A 94 -7.53 -9.88 10.16
CA GLU A 94 -7.26 -11.17 9.51
C GLU A 94 -6.28 -12.02 10.33
N LEU A 95 -5.25 -11.39 10.92
CA LEU A 95 -4.29 -12.07 11.79
C LEU A 95 -4.90 -12.57 13.10
N LYS A 96 -5.99 -11.96 13.58
CA LYS A 96 -6.70 -12.36 14.82
C LYS A 96 -7.75 -13.46 14.61
N LYS A 97 -8.11 -13.78 13.36
CA LYS A 97 -9.12 -14.78 13.04
C LYS A 97 -8.59 -16.22 13.03
N GLN A 98 -7.28 -16.39 13.20
CA GLN A 98 -6.64 -17.69 13.41
C GLN A 98 -6.55 -18.00 14.90
#